data_AF-A0A918EHY5-F1
#
_entry.id   AF-A0A918EHY5-F1
#
_cell.length_a   1.000
_cell.length_b   1.000
_cell.length_c   1.000
_cell.angle_alpha   90.00
_cell.angle_beta   90.00
_cell.angle_gamma   90.00
#
_symmetry.space_group_name_H-M   'P 1'
#
loop_
_entity.id
_entity.type
_entity.pdbx_description
1 polymer ?
#
loop_
_entity_poly.entity_id
_entity_poly.type
_entity_poly.pdbx_seq_one_letter_code
_entity_poly.pdbx_strand_id
1 'polypeptide(L)'
;MGNKVQQNPSLAKSQRDAGMWVGNHSWSHPHLTQLSAAEMSSELSRTQQALQQATGETPKLFRPPYGETNSTLKSIEAQLGLTEVLWNVDSQDWNGASTAQIVQAASTLQSGGVILMHDGYQTTLNAIPQIAANLKSRGLCAGMISPSTGRAVAPSDSPTTTPTTPTTPTGSCTATYRTSQQWGDRFNGEVTIQAGSTAISGWTATVTVTSPQKVSATWNGTPSWDSSGNVMTMKPSGNGNLAAGASTTFGFTVMANGQWAAPTVSCRTP
;
A
#
# COMPACT_ATOMS: atom_id res chain seq x y z
N MET A 1 -3.70 18.44 6.67
CA MET A 1 -3.18 19.82 6.57
C MET A 1 -1.71 19.82 6.97
N GLY A 2 -0.83 20.43 6.16
CA GLY A 2 0.63 20.42 6.38
C GLY A 2 1.07 21.12 7.68
N ASN A 3 0.45 22.24 8.05
CA ASN A 3 0.77 22.94 9.29
C ASN A 3 0.52 22.08 10.55
N LYS A 4 -0.51 21.24 10.55
CA LYS A 4 -0.82 20.30 11.65
C LYS A 4 0.18 19.16 11.70
N VAL A 5 0.62 18.66 10.56
CA VAL A 5 1.69 17.65 10.46
C VAL A 5 3.00 18.20 11.00
N GLN A 6 3.35 19.44 10.66
CA GLN A 6 4.55 20.09 11.19
C GLN A 6 4.50 20.23 12.73
N GLN A 7 3.33 20.55 13.29
CA GLN A 7 3.14 20.66 14.73
C GLN A 7 3.13 19.29 15.43
N ASN A 8 2.65 18.24 14.76
CA ASN A 8 2.42 16.92 15.34
C ASN A 8 2.90 15.78 14.42
N PRO A 9 4.20 15.70 14.09
CA PRO A 9 4.70 14.71 13.12
C PRO A 9 4.51 13.27 13.63
N SER A 10 4.57 13.06 14.94
CA SER A 10 4.33 11.75 15.56
C SER A 10 2.89 11.26 15.38
N LEU A 11 1.89 12.16 15.34
CA LEU A 11 0.50 11.78 15.07
C LEU A 11 0.29 11.40 13.61
N ALA A 12 0.92 12.12 12.67
CA ALA A 12 0.90 11.72 11.27
C ALA A 12 1.56 10.34 11.06
N LYS A 13 2.65 10.07 11.78
CA LYS A 13 3.27 8.75 11.80
C LYS A 13 2.38 7.68 12.43
N SER A 14 1.73 7.95 13.56
CA SER A 14 0.87 6.97 14.23
C SER A 14 -0.34 6.59 13.38
N GLN A 15 -0.88 7.51 12.58
CA GLN A 15 -1.92 7.21 11.58
C GLN A 15 -1.44 6.17 10.56
N ARG A 16 -0.21 6.30 10.05
CA ARG A 16 0.39 5.30 9.16
C ARG A 16 0.62 3.97 9.86
N ASP A 17 1.19 4.02 11.06
CA ASP A 17 1.50 2.81 11.85
C ASP A 17 0.22 2.04 12.24
N ALA A 18 -0.92 2.73 12.35
CA ALA A 18 -2.25 2.15 12.54
C ALA A 18 -2.88 1.56 11.25
N GLY A 19 -2.17 1.60 10.12
CA GLY A 19 -2.63 1.07 8.84
C GLY A 19 -3.46 2.04 7.99
N MET A 20 -3.54 3.32 8.37
CA MET A 20 -4.29 4.33 7.61
C MET A 20 -3.46 4.88 6.45
N TRP A 21 -4.11 5.30 5.37
CA TRP A 21 -3.49 6.10 4.30
C TRP A 21 -3.52 7.59 4.63
N VAL A 22 -2.47 8.30 4.25
CA VAL A 22 -2.35 9.75 4.49
C VAL A 22 -2.32 10.49 3.14
N GLY A 23 -3.23 11.47 3.01
CA GLY A 23 -3.37 12.33 1.83
C GLY A 23 -2.96 13.77 2.09
N ASN A 24 -2.76 14.53 1.01
CA ASN A 24 -2.52 15.96 1.06
C ASN A 24 -3.86 16.72 1.21
N HIS A 25 -3.90 17.72 2.08
CA HIS A 25 -5.08 18.56 2.29
C HIS A 25 -4.68 20.02 2.51
N SER A 26 -3.81 20.54 1.63
CA SER A 26 -3.17 21.86 1.70
C SER A 26 -2.35 22.10 2.97
N TRP A 27 -1.65 23.23 3.03
CA TRP A 27 -0.82 23.59 4.18
C TRP A 27 -1.64 24.19 5.30
N SER A 28 -2.47 25.20 5.00
CA SER A 28 -3.24 25.96 5.99
C SER A 28 -4.74 26.03 5.74
N HIS A 29 -5.28 25.18 4.86
CA HIS A 29 -6.72 25.12 4.54
C HIS A 29 -7.31 26.42 3.94
N PRO A 30 -6.66 27.09 2.96
CA PRO A 30 -7.22 28.27 2.31
C PRO A 30 -8.26 27.90 1.25
N HIS A 31 -9.05 28.89 0.80
CA HIS A 31 -9.80 28.80 -0.45
C HIS A 31 -8.83 28.84 -1.65
N LEU A 32 -8.34 27.66 -2.05
CA LEU A 32 -7.25 27.56 -3.03
C LEU A 32 -7.57 28.26 -4.36
N THR A 33 -8.83 28.25 -4.79
CA THR A 33 -9.28 28.88 -6.04
C THR A 33 -9.13 30.40 -6.07
N GLN A 34 -8.91 31.04 -4.91
CA GLN A 34 -8.70 32.47 -4.75
C GLN A 34 -7.21 32.86 -4.69
N LEU A 35 -6.31 31.88 -4.70
CA LEU A 35 -4.87 32.09 -4.62
C LEU A 35 -4.23 32.21 -6.01
N SER A 36 -3.03 32.77 -6.06
CA SER A 36 -2.17 32.65 -7.24
C SER A 36 -1.66 31.21 -7.41
N ALA A 37 -1.25 30.85 -8.64
CA ALA A 37 -0.68 29.53 -8.92
C ALA A 37 0.55 29.20 -8.05
N ALA A 38 1.39 30.20 -7.76
CA ALA A 38 2.57 30.02 -6.90
C ALA A 38 2.18 29.72 -5.45
N GLU A 39 1.16 30.39 -4.92
CA GLU A 39 0.63 30.14 -3.58
C GLU A 39 -0.03 28.76 -3.48
N MET A 40 -0.87 28.38 -4.46
CA MET A 40 -1.42 27.01 -4.55
C MET A 40 -0.30 25.97 -4.56
N SER A 41 0.74 26.17 -5.39
CA SER A 41 1.88 25.25 -5.45
C SER A 41 2.63 25.17 -4.13
N SER A 42 2.76 26.29 -3.41
CA SER A 42 3.38 26.32 -2.07
C SER A 42 2.56 25.53 -1.05
N GLU A 43 1.24 25.71 -1.02
CA GLU A 43 0.31 24.98 -0.14
C GLU A 43 0.44 23.46 -0.30
N LEU A 44 0.45 22.99 -1.55
CA LEU A 44 0.53 21.55 -1.85
C LEU A 44 1.94 21.01 -1.60
N SER A 45 2.98 21.66 -2.13
CA SER A 45 4.36 21.15 -2.06
C SER A 45 4.93 21.13 -0.64
N ARG A 46 4.68 22.16 0.18
CA ARG A 46 5.10 22.17 1.60
C ARG A 46 4.42 21.06 2.39
N THR A 47 3.16 20.77 2.06
CA THR A 47 2.42 19.67 2.67
C THR A 47 2.97 18.31 2.25
N GLN A 48 3.33 18.11 0.98
CA GLN A 48 4.03 16.91 0.52
C GLN A 48 5.32 16.69 1.31
N GLN A 49 6.13 17.74 1.49
CA GLN A 49 7.41 17.67 2.21
C GLN A 49 7.21 17.31 3.69
N ALA A 50 6.29 18.00 4.39
CA ALA A 50 6.02 17.73 5.79
C ALA A 50 5.50 16.30 6.01
N LEU A 51 4.64 15.82 5.12
CA LEU A 51 4.16 14.44 5.16
C LEU A 51 5.28 13.45 4.90
N GLN A 52 6.07 13.61 3.84
CA GLN A 52 7.22 12.76 3.56
C GLN A 52 8.21 12.69 4.73
N GLN A 53 8.46 13.81 5.41
CA GLN A 53 9.34 13.86 6.58
C GLN A 53 8.74 13.14 7.80
N ALA A 54 7.44 13.29 8.05
CA ALA A 54 6.78 12.69 9.20
C ALA A 54 6.48 11.20 9.01
N THR A 55 6.08 10.79 7.81
CA THR A 55 5.54 9.45 7.53
C THR A 55 6.50 8.55 6.77
N GLY A 56 7.53 9.12 6.13
CA GLY A 56 8.37 8.39 5.18
C GLY A 56 7.73 8.21 3.80
N GLU A 57 6.55 8.79 3.56
CA GLU A 57 5.83 8.64 2.29
C GLU A 57 5.33 9.97 1.73
N THR A 58 5.49 10.12 0.41
CA THR A 58 4.93 11.24 -0.33
C THR A 58 3.50 10.90 -0.77
N PRO A 59 2.47 11.65 -0.34
CA PRO A 59 1.09 11.38 -0.70
C PRO A 59 0.85 11.35 -2.21
N LYS A 60 -0.09 10.49 -2.64
CA LYS A 60 -0.59 10.40 -4.03
C LYS A 60 -2.00 10.95 -4.20
N LEU A 61 -2.67 11.24 -3.10
CA LEU A 61 -4.04 11.75 -3.08
C LEU A 61 -4.02 13.16 -2.51
N PHE A 62 -4.86 14.02 -3.07
CA PHE A 62 -5.09 15.36 -2.60
C PHE A 62 -6.59 15.62 -2.50
N ARG A 63 -7.02 16.30 -1.44
CA ARG A 63 -8.37 16.85 -1.34
C ARG A 63 -8.27 18.36 -1.23
N PRO A 64 -8.92 19.15 -2.09
CA PRO A 64 -8.97 20.59 -1.91
C PRO A 64 -9.80 20.93 -0.65
N PRO A 65 -9.36 21.89 0.18
CA PRO A 65 -10.21 22.55 1.16
C PRO A 65 -11.54 22.97 0.53
N TYR A 66 -12.64 22.78 1.26
CA TYR A 66 -14.00 23.11 0.82
C TYR A 66 -14.50 22.38 -0.43
N GLY A 67 -13.72 21.48 -1.03
CA GLY A 67 -14.05 20.84 -2.31
C GLY A 67 -13.89 21.78 -3.52
N GLU A 68 -13.26 22.94 -3.33
CA GLU A 68 -13.11 23.96 -4.37
C GLU A 68 -11.92 23.66 -5.28
N THR A 69 -12.15 23.56 -6.59
CA THR A 69 -11.11 23.27 -7.58
C THR A 69 -11.29 24.04 -8.87
N ASN A 70 -10.20 24.23 -9.61
CA ASN A 70 -10.18 24.84 -10.94
C ASN A 70 -9.05 24.23 -11.79
N SER A 71 -8.95 24.64 -13.06
CA SER A 71 -7.95 24.10 -14.00
C SER A 71 -6.50 24.39 -13.58
N THR A 72 -6.25 25.51 -12.92
CA THR A 72 -4.93 25.87 -12.40
C THR A 72 -4.51 24.90 -11.30
N LEU A 73 -5.39 24.65 -10.33
CA LEU A 73 -5.13 23.71 -9.25
C LEU A 73 -4.89 22.30 -9.78
N LYS A 74 -5.72 21.83 -10.72
CA LYS A 74 -5.54 20.51 -11.37
C LYS A 74 -4.21 20.36 -12.09
N SER A 75 -3.72 21.44 -12.70
CA SER A 75 -2.40 21.43 -13.35
C SER A 75 -1.27 21.26 -12.34
N ILE A 76 -1.39 21.90 -11.17
CA ILE A 76 -0.42 21.80 -10.07
C ILE A 76 -0.47 20.40 -9.43
N GLU A 77 -1.66 19.85 -9.21
CA GLU A 77 -1.84 18.47 -8.73
C GLU A 77 -1.15 17.47 -9.66
N ALA A 78 -1.38 17.58 -10.98
CA ALA A 78 -0.76 16.73 -11.97
C ALA A 78 0.78 16.83 -11.95
N GLN A 79 1.33 18.05 -11.84
CA GLN A 79 2.78 18.27 -11.71
C GLN A 79 3.37 17.60 -10.46
N LEU A 80 2.59 17.50 -9.37
CA LEU A 80 2.99 16.86 -8.13
C LEU A 80 2.62 15.36 -8.09
N GLY A 81 2.02 14.81 -9.15
CA GLY A 81 1.57 13.42 -9.20
C GLY A 81 0.47 13.11 -8.19
N LEU A 82 -0.39 14.09 -7.90
CA LEU A 82 -1.52 14.01 -6.99
C LEU A 82 -2.81 13.75 -7.75
N THR A 83 -3.66 12.91 -7.18
CA THR A 83 -5.02 12.66 -7.65
C THR A 83 -6.00 13.40 -6.76
N GLU A 84 -6.81 14.27 -7.34
CA GLU A 84 -7.89 14.97 -6.64
C GLU A 84 -8.98 13.98 -6.19
N VAL A 85 -9.36 14.05 -4.92
CA VAL A 85 -10.39 13.21 -4.32
C VAL A 85 -11.40 14.07 -3.56
N LEU A 86 -12.61 14.13 -4.10
CA LEU A 86 -13.78 14.69 -3.41
C LEU A 86 -14.48 13.59 -2.60
N TRP A 87 -15.81 13.60 -2.58
CA TRP A 87 -16.62 12.63 -1.87
C TRP A 87 -17.95 12.41 -2.60
N ASN A 88 -18.57 11.26 -2.36
CA ASN A 88 -19.92 10.95 -2.81
C ASN A 88 -20.95 11.28 -1.72
N VAL A 89 -20.55 11.16 -0.46
CA VAL A 89 -21.39 11.37 0.72
C VAL A 89 -20.67 12.33 1.67
N ASP A 90 -21.36 13.34 2.16
CA ASP A 90 -20.89 14.19 3.25
C ASP A 90 -21.61 13.80 4.54
N SER A 91 -20.86 13.52 5.60
CA SER A 91 -21.43 13.17 6.91
C SER A 91 -22.08 14.36 7.62
N GLN A 92 -21.71 15.59 7.22
CA GLN A 92 -22.07 16.84 7.88
C GLN A 92 -21.64 16.90 9.36
N ASP A 93 -20.64 16.10 9.76
CA ASP A 93 -20.09 16.12 11.12
C ASP A 93 -19.55 17.49 11.54
N TRP A 94 -18.88 18.16 10.60
CA TRP A 94 -18.39 19.53 10.74
C TRP A 94 -19.51 20.57 10.92
N ASN A 95 -20.74 20.25 10.51
CA ASN A 95 -21.92 21.11 10.57
C ASN A 95 -22.89 20.71 11.70
N GLY A 96 -22.38 20.02 12.73
CA GLY A 96 -23.16 19.69 13.92
C GLY A 96 -24.08 18.48 13.78
N ALA A 97 -23.86 17.60 12.79
CA ALA A 97 -24.60 16.35 12.69
C ALA A 97 -24.40 15.48 13.94
N SER A 98 -25.52 14.94 14.45
CA SER A 98 -25.50 13.94 15.52
C SER A 98 -24.88 12.62 15.04
N THR A 99 -24.45 11.78 15.97
CA THR A 99 -23.95 10.41 15.67
C THR A 99 -24.93 9.64 14.78
N ALA A 100 -26.23 9.71 15.06
CA ALA A 100 -27.25 9.03 14.26
C ALA A 100 -27.34 9.56 12.82
N GLN A 101 -27.23 10.88 12.62
CA GLN A 101 -27.21 11.48 11.29
C GLN A 101 -25.95 11.09 10.50
N ILE A 102 -24.79 11.02 11.14
CA ILE A 102 -23.54 10.58 10.52
C ILE A 102 -23.64 9.12 10.07
N VAL A 103 -24.17 8.24 10.93
CA VAL A 103 -24.42 6.82 10.59
C VAL A 103 -25.42 6.70 9.44
N GLN A 104 -26.49 7.50 9.46
CA GLN A 104 -27.49 7.52 8.40
C GLN A 104 -26.89 7.96 7.06
N ALA A 105 -26.05 9.00 7.04
CA ALA A 105 -25.33 9.42 5.84
C ALA A 105 -24.44 8.29 5.31
N ALA A 106 -23.61 7.69 6.17
CA ALA A 106 -22.74 6.57 5.82
C ALA A 106 -23.51 5.34 5.27
N SER A 107 -24.75 5.12 5.71
CA SER A 107 -25.59 4.01 5.21
C SER A 107 -25.93 4.12 3.71
N THR A 108 -25.77 5.29 3.11
CA THR A 108 -26.01 5.52 1.68
C THR A 108 -24.81 5.17 0.80
N LEU A 109 -23.62 4.93 1.39
CA LEU A 109 -22.41 4.57 0.65
C LEU A 109 -22.60 3.34 -0.21
N GLN A 110 -22.13 3.37 -1.45
CA GLN A 110 -22.09 2.23 -2.36
C GLN A 110 -20.66 1.75 -2.56
N SER A 111 -20.48 0.58 -3.20
CA SER A 111 -19.15 0.10 -3.60
C SER A 111 -18.42 1.16 -4.45
N GLY A 112 -17.16 1.44 -4.11
CA GLY A 112 -16.38 2.52 -4.73
C GLY A 112 -16.61 3.91 -4.14
N GLY A 113 -17.58 4.08 -3.24
CA GLY A 113 -17.96 5.36 -2.67
C GLY A 113 -16.97 5.90 -1.63
N VAL A 114 -16.85 7.22 -1.58
CA VAL A 114 -16.03 7.95 -0.61
C VAL A 114 -16.93 8.82 0.27
N ILE A 115 -16.78 8.71 1.59
CA ILE A 115 -17.45 9.58 2.56
C ILE A 115 -16.48 10.64 3.10
N LEU A 116 -16.94 11.88 3.20
CA LEU A 116 -16.26 12.95 3.94
C LEU A 116 -16.63 12.85 5.42
N MET A 117 -15.60 12.78 6.26
CA MET A 117 -15.66 12.91 7.72
C MET A 117 -14.41 13.67 8.18
N HIS A 118 -14.45 14.21 9.39
CA HIS A 118 -13.40 15.02 9.98
C HIS A 118 -12.86 14.41 11.27
N ASP A 119 -11.56 14.61 11.49
CA ASP A 119 -10.92 14.34 12.77
C ASP A 119 -11.39 15.33 13.84
N GLY A 120 -11.33 14.93 15.12
CA GLY A 120 -11.60 15.80 16.26
C GLY A 120 -13.07 15.96 16.68
N TYR A 121 -14.04 15.37 15.97
CA TYR A 121 -15.45 15.38 16.38
C TYR A 121 -15.84 14.12 17.16
N GLN A 122 -16.28 14.30 18.41
CA GLN A 122 -16.71 13.19 19.27
C GLN A 122 -17.89 12.41 18.68
N THR A 123 -18.79 13.09 17.96
CA THR A 123 -19.93 12.46 17.28
C THR A 123 -19.48 11.51 16.18
N THR A 124 -18.45 11.88 15.41
CA THR A 124 -17.80 11.03 14.41
C THR A 124 -17.13 9.82 15.06
N LEU A 125 -16.37 10.01 16.14
CA LEU A 125 -15.76 8.90 16.89
C LEU A 125 -16.80 7.89 17.37
N ASN A 126 -17.91 8.38 17.93
CA ASN A 126 -19.01 7.54 18.40
C ASN A 126 -19.73 6.80 17.26
N ALA A 127 -19.70 7.33 16.02
CA ALA A 127 -20.36 6.72 14.86
C ALA A 127 -19.56 5.54 14.27
N ILE A 128 -18.24 5.51 14.42
CA ILE A 128 -17.35 4.54 13.76
C ILE A 128 -17.80 3.07 13.95
N PRO A 129 -18.15 2.59 15.17
CA PRO A 129 -18.57 1.19 15.35
C PRO A 129 -19.84 0.84 14.56
N GLN A 130 -20.81 1.76 14.51
CA GLN A 130 -22.07 1.55 13.80
C GLN A 130 -21.88 1.64 12.28
N ILE A 131 -21.02 2.54 11.80
CA ILE A 131 -20.62 2.61 10.39
C ILE A 131 -19.96 1.30 9.95
N ALA A 132 -18.99 0.80 10.71
CA ALA A 132 -18.31 -0.45 10.40
C ALA A 132 -19.28 -1.64 10.36
N ALA A 133 -20.21 -1.73 11.33
CA ALA A 133 -21.25 -2.76 11.34
C ALA A 133 -22.20 -2.65 10.14
N ASN A 134 -22.60 -1.43 9.75
CA ASN A 134 -23.45 -1.19 8.57
C ASN A 134 -22.75 -1.60 7.27
N LEU A 135 -21.49 -1.22 7.08
CA LEU A 135 -20.72 -1.64 5.91
C LEU A 135 -20.65 -3.17 5.82
N LYS A 136 -20.28 -3.82 6.92
CA LYS A 136 -20.16 -5.28 7.00
C LYS A 136 -21.48 -6.00 6.72
N SER A 137 -22.61 -5.54 7.27
CA SER A 137 -23.91 -6.17 7.04
C SER A 137 -24.39 -6.09 5.58
N ARG A 138 -23.81 -5.16 4.81
CA ARG A 138 -24.08 -4.95 3.39
C ARG A 138 -23.01 -5.56 2.47
N GLY A 139 -22.06 -6.32 3.03
CA GLY A 139 -20.96 -6.93 2.27
C GLY A 139 -19.93 -5.92 1.76
N LEU A 140 -19.84 -4.75 2.40
CA LEU A 140 -18.86 -3.71 2.08
C LEU A 140 -17.74 -3.69 3.13
N CYS A 141 -16.56 -3.24 2.71
CA CYS A 141 -15.39 -3.06 3.57
C CYS A 141 -14.86 -1.62 3.44
N ALA A 142 -14.30 -1.07 4.52
CA ALA A 142 -13.50 0.14 4.45
C ALA A 142 -12.19 -0.15 3.70
N GLY A 143 -11.76 0.73 2.79
CA GLY A 143 -10.68 0.43 1.86
C GLY A 143 -9.86 1.65 1.43
N MET A 144 -8.86 1.40 0.59
CA MET A 144 -7.97 2.42 0.05
C MET A 144 -8.71 3.24 -1.01
N ILE A 145 -8.42 4.53 -1.15
CA ILE A 145 -8.81 5.28 -2.34
C ILE A 145 -7.73 5.08 -3.41
N SER A 146 -8.11 4.52 -4.57
CA SER A 146 -7.18 4.27 -5.66
C SER A 146 -6.70 5.59 -6.28
N PRO A 147 -5.37 5.85 -6.36
CA PRO A 147 -4.85 7.03 -7.04
C PRO A 147 -5.14 7.03 -8.55
N SER A 148 -5.41 5.89 -9.18
CA SER A 148 -5.73 5.89 -10.62
C SER A 148 -7.18 6.23 -10.92
N THR A 149 -8.11 6.02 -9.98
CA THR A 149 -9.55 6.14 -10.24
C THR A 149 -10.29 7.08 -9.28
N GLY A 150 -9.67 7.47 -8.17
CA GLY A 150 -10.31 8.25 -7.10
C GLY A 150 -11.42 7.50 -6.36
N ARG A 151 -11.63 6.20 -6.63
CA ARG A 151 -12.65 5.37 -6.01
C ARG A 151 -12.09 4.54 -4.87
N ALA A 152 -12.93 4.25 -3.88
CA ALA A 152 -12.60 3.29 -2.83
C ALA A 152 -12.46 1.88 -3.40
N VAL A 153 -11.41 1.16 -3.02
CA VAL A 153 -11.19 -0.24 -3.35
C VAL A 153 -11.09 -1.01 -2.05
N ALA A 154 -11.83 -2.13 -1.96
CA ALA A 154 -11.79 -2.97 -0.78
C ALA A 154 -10.34 -3.42 -0.53
N PRO A 155 -9.92 -3.57 0.75
CA PRO A 155 -8.69 -4.26 1.07
C PRO A 155 -8.76 -5.63 0.42
N SER A 156 -7.77 -5.95 -0.40
CA SER A 156 -7.75 -7.22 -1.10
C SER A 156 -7.43 -8.33 -0.11
N ASP A 157 -8.39 -9.21 0.19
CA ASP A 157 -8.15 -10.51 0.85
C ASP A 157 -7.46 -11.52 -0.10
N SER A 158 -6.87 -11.06 -1.20
CA SER A 158 -6.17 -11.89 -2.18
C SER A 158 -5.11 -11.06 -2.91
N PRO A 159 -3.88 -11.57 -3.06
CA PRO A 159 -2.77 -10.83 -3.61
C PRO A 159 -3.02 -10.52 -5.08
N THR A 160 -2.70 -9.30 -5.49
CA THR A 160 -2.59 -8.88 -6.89
C THR A 160 -1.73 -9.89 -7.64
N THR A 161 -2.38 -10.74 -8.43
CA THR A 161 -1.73 -11.62 -9.39
C THR A 161 -1.26 -10.76 -10.55
N THR A 162 0.01 -10.38 -10.52
CA THR A 162 0.76 -10.18 -11.76
C THR A 162 1.62 -11.42 -11.93
N PRO A 163 1.19 -12.42 -12.73
CA PRO A 163 2.08 -13.49 -13.13
C PRO A 163 3.18 -12.87 -13.97
N THR A 164 4.39 -12.76 -13.42
CA THR A 164 5.56 -12.55 -14.26
C THR A 164 5.73 -13.81 -15.11
N THR A 165 5.73 -13.61 -16.42
CA THR A 165 5.72 -14.63 -17.48
C THR A 165 6.62 -15.84 -17.16
N PRO A 166 6.16 -17.09 -17.38
CA PRO A 166 6.99 -18.27 -17.25
C PRO A 166 8.03 -18.27 -18.38
N THR A 167 9.30 -18.16 -18.04
CA THR A 167 10.38 -18.53 -18.97
C THR A 167 10.37 -20.05 -19.11
N THR A 168 10.06 -20.55 -20.31
CA THR A 168 10.13 -21.97 -20.67
C THR A 168 11.56 -22.51 -20.51
N PRO A 169 11.75 -23.77 -20.05
CA PRO A 169 12.92 -24.18 -19.28
C PRO A 169 14.05 -24.77 -20.13
N THR A 170 15.28 -24.46 -19.75
CA THR A 170 16.49 -25.24 -20.06
C THR A 170 17.06 -25.95 -18.83
N GLY A 171 16.37 -25.88 -17.68
CA GLY A 171 16.80 -26.45 -16.40
C GLY A 171 15.88 -27.56 -15.88
N SER A 172 16.46 -28.44 -15.08
CA SER A 172 15.84 -29.52 -14.30
C SER A 172 14.86 -29.06 -13.21
N CYS A 173 14.89 -27.79 -12.82
CA CYS A 173 13.93 -27.17 -11.90
C CYS A 173 13.58 -25.74 -12.32
N THR A 174 12.40 -25.26 -11.88
CA THR A 174 11.94 -23.87 -12.04
C THR A 174 11.73 -23.23 -10.67
N ALA A 175 11.84 -21.90 -10.62
CA ALA A 175 11.46 -21.09 -9.46
C ALA A 175 10.40 -20.09 -9.88
N THR A 176 9.29 -20.03 -9.14
CA THR A 176 8.25 -19.02 -9.34
C THR A 176 8.04 -18.23 -8.07
N TYR A 177 7.97 -16.91 -8.18
CA TYR A 177 7.80 -16.00 -7.06
C TYR A 177 6.36 -15.49 -6.98
N ARG A 178 5.87 -15.29 -5.75
CA ARG A 178 4.69 -14.47 -5.48
C ARG A 178 4.86 -13.67 -4.19
N THR A 179 4.22 -12.51 -4.13
CA THR A 179 4.00 -11.80 -2.87
C THR A 179 2.84 -12.45 -2.13
N SER A 180 3.07 -12.96 -0.91
CA SER A 180 2.04 -13.67 -0.13
C SER A 180 1.33 -12.77 0.88
N GLN A 181 2.03 -11.80 1.46
CA GLN A 181 1.50 -10.80 2.38
C GLN A 181 2.24 -9.48 2.19
N GLN A 182 1.57 -8.36 2.43
CA GLN A 182 2.19 -7.04 2.32
C GLN A 182 1.67 -6.11 3.42
N TRP A 183 2.60 -5.37 4.01
CA TRP A 183 2.38 -4.32 5.01
C TRP A 183 2.91 -2.99 4.49
N GLY A 184 2.78 -1.91 5.27
CA GLY A 184 3.22 -0.58 4.86
C GLY A 184 4.73 -0.43 4.67
N ASP A 185 5.55 -1.28 5.30
CA ASP A 185 7.01 -1.17 5.32
C ASP A 185 7.73 -2.43 4.78
N ARG A 186 7.01 -3.53 4.58
CA ARG A 186 7.58 -4.83 4.21
C ARG A 186 6.58 -5.71 3.48
N PHE A 187 7.08 -6.77 2.85
CA PHE A 187 6.25 -7.80 2.24
C PHE A 187 6.86 -9.19 2.45
N ASN A 188 6.01 -10.21 2.48
CA ASN A 188 6.44 -11.60 2.42
C ASN A 188 6.48 -12.05 0.95
N GLY A 189 7.63 -12.56 0.56
CA GLY A 189 7.83 -13.33 -0.66
C GLY A 189 7.68 -14.82 -0.40
N GLU A 190 7.04 -15.51 -1.31
CA GLU A 190 7.03 -16.97 -1.37
C GLU A 190 7.58 -17.42 -2.72
N VAL A 191 8.44 -18.44 -2.69
CA VAL A 191 9.04 -19.05 -3.88
C VAL A 191 8.69 -20.52 -3.92
N THR A 192 8.08 -20.94 -5.02
CA THR A 192 7.83 -22.34 -5.34
C THR A 192 8.96 -22.85 -6.21
N ILE A 193 9.60 -23.93 -5.77
CA ILE A 193 10.56 -24.70 -6.55
C ILE A 193 9.84 -25.93 -7.09
N GLN A 194 9.87 -26.14 -8.40
CA GLN A 194 9.25 -27.28 -9.05
C GLN A 194 10.26 -28.05 -9.88
N ALA A 195 10.29 -29.37 -9.71
CA ALA A 195 11.05 -30.25 -10.58
C ALA A 195 10.37 -30.35 -11.95
N GLY A 196 11.16 -30.45 -13.02
CA GLY A 196 10.66 -30.70 -14.37
C GLY A 196 10.12 -32.13 -14.53
N SER A 197 10.21 -32.68 -15.74
CA SER A 197 9.76 -34.05 -16.05
C SER A 197 10.61 -35.16 -15.42
N THR A 198 11.71 -34.82 -14.75
CA THR A 198 12.60 -35.76 -14.05
C THR A 198 12.72 -35.40 -12.57
N ALA A 199 12.89 -36.42 -11.72
CA ALA A 199 13.21 -36.19 -10.31
C ALA A 199 14.56 -35.48 -10.15
N ILE A 200 14.68 -34.65 -9.12
CA ILE A 200 15.92 -33.95 -8.75
C ILE A 200 16.35 -34.37 -7.35
N SER A 201 17.67 -34.50 -7.14
CA SER A 201 18.29 -34.89 -5.86
C SER A 201 18.68 -33.69 -4.98
N GLY A 202 18.25 -32.49 -5.37
CA GLY A 202 18.57 -31.25 -4.70
C GLY A 202 18.21 -30.06 -5.56
N TRP A 203 18.09 -28.90 -4.91
CA TRP A 203 17.88 -27.63 -5.58
C TRP A 203 18.58 -26.51 -4.81
N THR A 204 18.90 -25.45 -5.52
CA THR A 204 19.35 -24.17 -4.96
C THR A 204 18.58 -23.07 -5.66
N ALA A 205 17.97 -22.18 -4.89
CA ALA A 205 17.25 -21.04 -5.42
C ALA A 205 18.03 -19.75 -5.17
N THR A 206 18.16 -18.91 -6.18
CA THR A 206 18.68 -17.55 -6.03
C THR A 206 17.52 -16.59 -6.02
N VAL A 207 17.51 -15.68 -5.05
CA VAL A 207 16.55 -14.57 -4.95
C VAL A 207 17.36 -13.27 -4.92
N THR A 208 17.08 -12.35 -5.82
CA THR A 208 17.72 -11.03 -5.86
C THR A 208 16.70 -9.96 -5.51
N VAL A 209 16.98 -9.21 -4.44
CA VAL A 209 16.19 -8.05 -4.02
C VAL A 209 16.79 -6.76 -4.57
N THR A 210 15.95 -5.76 -4.82
CA THR A 210 16.38 -4.48 -5.39
C THR A 210 16.71 -3.50 -4.27
N SER A 211 17.97 -3.06 -4.16
CA SER A 211 18.37 -2.02 -3.20
C SER A 211 17.46 -0.78 -3.29
N PRO A 212 17.07 -0.14 -2.17
CA PRO A 212 17.39 -0.43 -0.75
C PRO A 212 16.66 -1.58 -0.06
N GLN A 213 15.94 -2.47 -0.74
CA GLN A 213 15.29 -3.62 -0.08
C GLN A 213 16.28 -4.44 0.76
N LYS A 214 15.80 -4.96 1.89
CA LYS A 214 16.57 -5.89 2.74
C LYS A 214 15.71 -7.04 3.20
N VAL A 215 16.19 -8.27 3.02
CA VAL A 215 15.53 -9.44 3.59
C VAL A 215 15.79 -9.47 5.09
N SER A 216 14.72 -9.56 5.89
CA SER A 216 14.79 -9.50 7.36
C SER A 216 14.49 -10.84 8.02
N ALA A 217 13.80 -11.76 7.34
CA ALA A 217 13.49 -13.09 7.84
C ALA A 217 13.36 -14.10 6.69
N THR A 218 13.59 -15.38 6.98
CA THR A 218 13.43 -16.48 6.03
C THR A 218 12.87 -17.71 6.75
N TRP A 219 12.13 -18.57 6.05
CA TRP A 219 11.65 -19.85 6.57
C TRP A 219 11.65 -20.95 5.50
N ASN A 220 11.57 -22.21 5.94
CA ASN A 220 11.55 -23.42 5.10
C ASN A 220 12.78 -23.57 4.18
N GLY A 221 13.93 -23.11 4.64
CA GLY A 221 15.21 -23.31 3.96
C GLY A 221 16.38 -22.71 4.74
N THR A 222 17.58 -22.89 4.20
CA THR A 222 18.83 -22.37 4.76
C THR A 222 19.41 -21.30 3.83
N PRO A 223 19.34 -20.01 4.19
CA PRO A 223 19.85 -18.93 3.36
C PRO A 223 21.36 -18.77 3.49
N SER A 224 21.97 -18.24 2.43
CA SER A 224 23.32 -17.68 2.40
C SER A 224 23.29 -16.42 1.54
N TRP A 225 24.26 -15.53 1.72
CA TRP A 225 24.24 -14.19 1.14
C TRP A 225 25.52 -13.90 0.37
N ASP A 226 25.40 -13.13 -0.70
CA ASP A 226 26.55 -12.50 -1.34
C ASP A 226 27.11 -11.35 -0.50
N SER A 227 28.24 -10.78 -0.91
CA SER A 227 28.89 -9.68 -0.19
C SER A 227 28.06 -8.38 -0.18
N SER A 228 27.13 -8.21 -1.12
CA SER A 228 26.24 -7.03 -1.15
C SER A 228 25.04 -7.15 -0.19
N GLY A 229 24.70 -8.38 0.22
CA GLY A 229 23.51 -8.70 0.99
C GLY A 229 22.20 -8.52 0.22
N ASN A 230 22.25 -8.39 -1.11
CA ASN A 230 21.07 -8.25 -1.97
C ASN A 230 20.76 -9.54 -2.74
N VAL A 231 21.68 -10.50 -2.77
CA VAL A 231 21.47 -11.81 -3.41
C VAL A 231 21.44 -12.89 -2.33
N MET A 232 20.26 -13.46 -2.14
CA MET A 232 20.03 -14.61 -1.27
C MET A 232 20.16 -15.90 -2.08
N THR A 233 20.97 -16.85 -1.60
CA THR A 233 20.96 -18.23 -2.08
C THR A 233 20.28 -19.10 -1.03
N MET A 234 19.13 -19.67 -1.37
CA MET A 234 18.35 -20.55 -0.51
C MET A 234 18.63 -22.02 -0.86
N LYS A 235 18.89 -22.82 0.18
CA LYS A 235 18.99 -24.28 0.11
C LYS A 235 17.85 -24.95 0.89
N PRO A 236 17.46 -26.18 0.55
CA PRO A 236 16.45 -26.93 1.31
C PRO A 236 16.89 -27.15 2.76
N SER A 237 15.93 -27.16 3.68
CA SER A 237 16.15 -27.50 5.10
C SER A 237 16.33 -29.01 5.35
N GLY A 238 16.22 -29.84 4.30
CA GLY A 238 16.35 -31.29 4.34
C GLY A 238 17.08 -31.82 3.09
N ASN A 239 16.78 -33.06 2.67
CA ASN A 239 17.50 -33.71 1.56
C ASN A 239 17.33 -33.04 0.19
N GLY A 240 16.35 -32.14 0.02
CA GLY A 240 16.16 -31.38 -1.22
C GLY A 240 15.60 -32.18 -2.40
N ASN A 241 15.25 -33.44 -2.20
CA ASN A 241 14.77 -34.31 -3.25
C ASN A 241 13.34 -33.92 -3.64
N LEU A 242 13.08 -33.79 -4.95
CA LEU A 242 11.72 -33.66 -5.47
C LEU A 242 11.52 -34.72 -6.56
N ALA A 243 10.41 -35.46 -6.48
CA ALA A 243 9.98 -36.33 -7.57
C ALA A 243 9.67 -35.51 -8.83
N ALA A 244 9.61 -36.16 -10.00
CA ALA A 244 9.22 -35.50 -11.25
C ALA A 244 7.87 -34.78 -11.08
N GLY A 245 7.81 -33.50 -11.48
CA GLY A 245 6.64 -32.64 -11.35
C GLY A 245 6.30 -32.17 -9.93
N ALA A 246 6.96 -32.68 -8.89
CA ALA A 246 6.73 -32.28 -7.51
C ALA A 246 7.30 -30.89 -7.22
N SER A 247 6.75 -30.23 -6.20
CA SER A 247 7.15 -28.89 -5.80
C SER A 247 7.30 -28.74 -4.29
N THR A 248 8.11 -27.76 -3.88
CA THR A 248 8.22 -27.29 -2.49
C THR A 248 8.21 -25.77 -2.46
N THR A 249 7.91 -25.17 -1.31
CA THR A 249 7.93 -23.73 -1.12
C THR A 249 8.85 -23.31 0.02
N PHE A 250 9.46 -22.14 -0.14
CA PHE A 250 10.09 -21.40 0.94
C PHE A 250 9.63 -19.95 0.91
N GLY A 251 9.86 -19.22 1.99
CA GLY A 251 9.49 -17.81 2.03
C GLY A 251 10.47 -16.95 2.79
N PHE A 252 10.30 -15.65 2.62
CA PHE A 252 11.13 -14.62 3.21
C PHE A 252 10.36 -13.31 3.38
N THR A 253 10.75 -12.50 4.36
CA THR A 253 10.25 -11.14 4.58
C THR A 253 11.25 -10.15 4.02
N VAL A 254 10.78 -9.20 3.20
CA VAL A 254 11.57 -8.10 2.64
C VAL A 254 11.09 -6.79 3.24
N MET A 255 11.98 -6.07 3.91
CA MET A 255 11.81 -4.66 4.19
C MET A 255 11.88 -3.90 2.87
N ALA A 256 10.80 -3.21 2.51
CA ALA A 256 10.70 -2.53 1.22
C ALA A 256 11.65 -1.34 1.14
N ASN A 257 11.84 -0.62 2.25
CA ASN A 257 12.69 0.58 2.31
C ASN A 257 12.40 1.58 1.17
N GLY A 258 11.13 1.72 0.78
CA GLY A 258 10.70 2.56 -0.34
C GLY A 258 10.81 1.93 -1.73
N GLN A 259 11.25 0.68 -1.85
CA GLN A 259 11.31 -0.09 -3.09
C GLN A 259 10.41 -1.32 -3.03
N TRP A 260 9.50 -1.42 -4.00
CA TRP A 260 8.47 -2.47 -4.06
C TRP A 260 8.60 -3.37 -5.29
N ALA A 261 9.71 -3.26 -6.02
CA ALA A 261 9.98 -4.16 -7.14
C ALA A 261 9.99 -5.61 -6.65
N ALA A 262 9.32 -6.48 -7.39
CA ALA A 262 9.33 -7.91 -7.11
C ALA A 262 10.77 -8.45 -7.20
N PRO A 263 11.23 -9.24 -6.20
CA PRO A 263 12.48 -9.96 -6.30
C PRO A 263 12.52 -10.86 -7.53
N THR A 264 13.67 -10.96 -8.19
CA THR A 264 13.88 -11.95 -9.25
C THR A 264 14.31 -13.27 -8.65
N VAL A 265 13.88 -14.38 -9.26
CA VAL A 265 14.16 -15.72 -8.75
C VAL A 265 14.63 -16.67 -9.84
N SER A 266 15.52 -17.59 -9.48
CA SER A 266 15.96 -18.68 -10.36
C SER A 266 16.23 -19.95 -9.56
N CYS A 267 16.09 -21.11 -10.20
CA CYS A 267 16.44 -22.41 -9.62
C CYS A 267 17.61 -23.05 -10.40
N ARG A 268 18.47 -23.76 -9.68
CA ARG A 268 19.47 -24.70 -10.25
C ARG A 268 19.46 -26.01 -9.47
N THR A 269 19.70 -27.12 -10.14
CA THR A 269 20.06 -28.38 -9.47
C THR A 269 21.57 -28.47 -9.27
N PRO A 270 22.04 -29.36 -8.36
CA PRO A 270 23.44 -29.76 -8.30
C PRO A 270 23.97 -30.29 -9.64
#